data_AF-A0A6B0GK81-F1
#
_entry.id   AF-A0A6B0GK81-F1
#
_cell.length_a   1.000
_cell.length_b   1.000
_cell.length_c   1.000
_cell.angle_alpha   90.00
_cell.angle_beta   90.00
_cell.angle_gamma   90.00
#
_symmetry.space_group_name_H-M   'P 1'
#
loop_
_entity.id
_entity.type
_entity.pdbx_description
1 polymer ?
#
loop_
_entity_poly.entity_id
_entity_poly.type
_entity_poly.pdbx_seq_one_letter_code
_entity_poly.pdbx_strand_id
1 'polypeptide(L)'
;MSAGASGGIAGRLSARLWLAAGAAVALVATVGSLTFSLGYGYIPCDLCWYQRILMYPLVVVLGVAASEDRPGVYRTALPLALGGTAIAAYHSVLQRTGSGVCGFGGGCAAIQWQVPVVGLSIPNLSLLAFVLILGTLVAALRQSASAGSTTSPVSG
;
A
#
# COMPACT_ATOMS: atom_id res chain seq x y z
N MET A 1 4.82 -40.04 4.85
CA MET A 1 5.76 -38.96 4.42
C MET A 1 5.12 -37.90 3.49
N SER A 2 3.78 -37.68 3.50
CA SER A 2 3.12 -36.75 2.55
C SER A 2 2.65 -35.41 3.17
N ALA A 3 2.71 -35.25 4.50
CA ALA A 3 2.14 -34.07 5.17
C ALA A 3 3.00 -32.78 5.06
N GLY A 4 4.31 -32.90 4.78
CA GLY A 4 5.22 -31.75 4.71
C GLY A 4 5.12 -30.94 3.40
N ALA A 5 4.78 -31.58 2.28
CA ALA A 5 4.65 -30.91 0.98
C ALA A 5 3.40 -30.02 0.91
N SER A 6 2.30 -30.46 1.52
CA SER A 6 1.01 -29.75 1.54
C SER A 6 1.09 -28.43 2.31
N GLY A 7 1.83 -28.38 3.42
CA GLY A 7 2.02 -27.16 4.22
C GLY A 7 2.81 -26.08 3.49
N GLY A 8 3.88 -26.46 2.78
CA GLY A 8 4.69 -25.53 2.00
C GLY A 8 3.95 -24.94 0.78
N ILE A 9 3.11 -25.74 0.11
CA ILE A 9 2.28 -25.27 -1.02
C ILE A 9 1.19 -24.31 -0.51
N ALA A 10 0.53 -24.63 0.61
CA ALA A 10 -0.49 -23.78 1.20
C ALA A 10 0.08 -22.43 1.66
N GLY A 11 1.26 -22.41 2.30
CA GLY A 11 1.92 -21.17 2.75
C GLY A 11 2.40 -20.28 1.60
N ARG A 12 2.85 -20.87 0.48
CA ARG A 12 3.18 -20.12 -0.74
C ARG A 12 1.95 -19.54 -1.41
N LEU A 13 0.88 -20.34 -1.57
CA LEU A 13 -0.38 -19.85 -2.13
C LEU A 13 -0.94 -18.70 -1.29
N SER A 14 -0.89 -18.81 0.03
CA SER A 14 -1.38 -17.76 0.90
C SER A 14 -0.53 -16.48 0.80
N ALA A 15 0.81 -16.58 0.79
CA ALA A 15 1.69 -15.43 0.57
C ALA A 15 1.39 -14.71 -0.77
N ARG A 16 1.18 -15.45 -1.86
CA ARG A 16 0.76 -14.90 -3.16
C ARG A 16 -0.55 -14.12 -3.06
N LEU A 17 -1.55 -14.66 -2.36
CA LEU A 17 -2.85 -14.02 -2.20
C LEU A 17 -2.74 -12.69 -1.46
N TRP A 18 -1.87 -12.60 -0.44
CA TRP A 18 -1.63 -11.34 0.26
C TRP A 18 -0.91 -10.31 -0.60
N LEU A 19 0.08 -10.72 -1.39
CA LEU A 19 0.72 -9.82 -2.37
C LEU A 19 -0.29 -9.33 -3.42
N ALA A 20 -1.16 -10.22 -3.92
CA ALA A 20 -2.22 -9.86 -4.86
C ALA A 20 -3.25 -8.90 -4.23
N ALA A 21 -3.62 -9.11 -2.96
CA ALA A 21 -4.48 -8.20 -2.22
C ALA A 21 -3.84 -6.80 -2.09
N GLY A 22 -2.54 -6.73 -1.77
CA GLY A 22 -1.80 -5.47 -1.74
C GLY A 22 -1.78 -4.76 -3.10
N ALA A 23 -1.56 -5.52 -4.19
CA ALA A 23 -1.61 -4.99 -5.55
C ALA A 23 -3.00 -4.44 -5.91
N ALA A 24 -4.07 -5.15 -5.51
CA ALA A 24 -5.45 -4.71 -5.72
C ALA A 24 -5.77 -3.41 -4.97
N VAL A 25 -5.33 -3.28 -3.71
CA VAL A 25 -5.46 -2.03 -2.94
C VAL A 25 -4.73 -0.88 -3.63
N ALA A 26 -3.48 -1.09 -4.06
CA ALA A 26 -2.72 -0.07 -4.79
C ALA A 26 -3.38 0.33 -6.10
N LEU A 27 -3.97 -0.64 -6.82
CA LEU A 27 -4.68 -0.41 -8.08
C LEU A 27 -5.94 0.43 -7.86
N VAL A 28 -6.77 0.07 -6.88
CA VAL A 28 -7.99 0.83 -6.54
C VAL A 28 -7.63 2.25 -6.11
N ALA A 29 -6.58 2.43 -5.29
CA ALA A 29 -6.11 3.76 -4.90
C ALA A 29 -5.60 4.58 -6.10
N THR A 30 -4.88 3.94 -7.03
CA THR A 30 -4.36 4.57 -8.25
C THR A 30 -5.49 5.00 -9.18
N VAL A 31 -6.45 4.10 -9.46
CA VAL A 31 -7.62 4.39 -10.27
C VAL A 31 -8.46 5.49 -9.62
N GLY A 32 -8.75 5.41 -8.32
CA GLY A 32 -9.47 6.45 -7.60
C GLY A 32 -8.78 7.82 -7.72
N SER A 33 -7.46 7.87 -7.50
CA SER A 33 -6.66 9.08 -7.66
C SER A 33 -6.73 9.66 -9.08
N LEU A 34 -6.69 8.81 -10.12
CA LEU A 34 -6.80 9.23 -11.51
C LEU A 34 -8.22 9.71 -11.85
N THR A 35 -9.26 9.04 -11.37
CA THR A 35 -10.65 9.45 -11.58
C THR A 35 -10.94 10.82 -10.98
N PHE A 36 -10.39 11.13 -9.80
CA PHE A 36 -10.49 12.48 -9.22
C PHE A 36 -9.85 13.56 -10.10
N SER A 37 -8.70 13.26 -10.72
CA SER A 37 -7.99 14.24 -11.54
C SER A 37 -8.56 14.36 -12.96
N LEU A 38 -8.85 13.25 -13.62
CA LEU A 38 -9.29 13.21 -15.03
C LEU A 38 -10.80 13.28 -15.17
N GLY A 39 -11.56 12.68 -14.25
CA GLY A 39 -13.02 12.66 -14.29
C GLY A 39 -13.65 13.90 -13.67
N TYR A 40 -13.21 14.27 -12.47
CA TYR A 40 -13.78 15.41 -11.72
C TYR A 40 -12.97 16.71 -11.84
N GLY A 41 -11.79 16.67 -12.47
CA GLY A 41 -10.97 17.86 -12.71
C GLY A 41 -10.26 18.40 -11.45
N TYR A 42 -10.13 17.60 -10.38
CA TYR A 42 -9.42 18.04 -9.19
C TYR A 42 -7.90 18.08 -9.44
N ILE A 43 -7.32 19.27 -9.36
CA ILE A 43 -5.88 19.47 -9.50
C ILE A 43 -5.19 19.00 -8.21
N PRO A 44 -4.27 18.03 -8.27
CA PRO A 44 -3.55 17.57 -7.09
C PRO A 44 -2.59 18.65 -6.60
N CYS A 45 -2.56 18.87 -5.29
CA CYS A 45 -1.49 19.66 -4.68
C CYS A 45 -0.17 18.87 -4.63
N ASP A 46 0.94 19.53 -4.32
CA ASP A 46 2.28 18.92 -4.31
C ASP A 46 2.38 17.67 -3.41
N LEU A 47 1.79 17.70 -2.20
CA LEU A 47 1.76 16.53 -1.30
C LEU A 47 0.98 15.36 -1.90
N CYS A 48 -0.16 15.61 -2.56
CA CYS A 48 -0.89 14.56 -3.28
C CYS A 48 -0.04 13.99 -4.41
N TRP A 49 0.74 14.82 -5.09
CA TRP A 49 1.62 14.37 -6.17
C TRP A 49 2.72 13.43 -5.64
N TYR A 50 3.34 13.74 -4.51
CA TYR A 50 4.29 12.83 -3.86
C TYR A 50 3.65 11.51 -3.43
N GLN A 51 2.41 11.53 -2.90
CA GLN A 51 1.68 10.30 -2.58
C GLN A 51 1.45 9.44 -3.83
N ARG A 52 1.14 10.04 -4.99
CA ARG A 52 0.98 9.31 -6.27
C ARG A 52 2.27 8.63 -6.72
N ILE A 53 3.41 9.32 -6.64
CA ILE A 53 4.71 8.73 -6.99
C ILE A 53 5.01 7.49 -6.15
N LEU A 54 4.63 7.50 -4.87
CA LEU A 54 4.89 6.37 -3.97
C LEU A 54 3.86 5.25 -4.14
N MET A 55 2.61 5.58 -4.50
CA MET A 55 1.53 4.60 -4.66
C MET A 55 1.57 3.88 -6.01
N TYR A 56 1.79 4.59 -7.12
CA TYR A 56 1.60 4.01 -8.47
C TYR A 56 2.57 2.87 -8.78
N PRO A 57 3.88 2.95 -8.42
CA PRO A 57 4.80 1.84 -8.63
C PRO A 57 4.42 0.59 -7.84
N LEU A 58 3.75 0.73 -6.68
CA LEU A 58 3.34 -0.42 -5.86
C LEU A 58 2.36 -1.34 -6.59
N VAL A 59 1.56 -0.83 -7.53
CA VAL A 59 0.69 -1.65 -8.39
C VAL A 59 1.51 -2.68 -9.15
N VAL A 60 2.57 -2.22 -9.82
CA VAL A 60 3.43 -3.08 -10.65
C VAL A 60 4.30 -3.96 -9.75
N VAL A 61 4.94 -3.38 -8.73
CA VAL A 61 5.86 -4.10 -7.84
C VAL A 61 5.17 -5.26 -7.13
N LEU A 62 3.99 -5.02 -6.53
CA LEU A 62 3.24 -6.07 -5.84
C LEU A 62 2.57 -7.04 -6.82
N GLY A 63 2.07 -6.55 -7.96
CA GLY A 63 1.44 -7.39 -8.98
C GLY A 63 2.41 -8.40 -9.59
N VAL A 64 3.60 -7.94 -9.99
CA VAL A 64 4.66 -8.83 -10.51
C VAL A 64 5.09 -9.81 -9.42
N ALA A 65 5.32 -9.34 -8.20
CA ALA A 65 5.72 -10.23 -7.11
C ALA A 65 4.68 -11.30 -6.75
N ALA A 66 3.39 -10.99 -6.88
CA ALA A 66 2.31 -11.95 -6.72
C ALA A 66 2.33 -13.02 -7.83
N SER A 67 2.62 -12.62 -9.07
CA SER A 67 2.72 -13.54 -10.22
C SER A 67 3.96 -14.44 -10.16
N GLU A 68 5.08 -13.91 -9.65
CA GLU A 68 6.36 -14.63 -9.57
C GLU A 68 6.55 -15.38 -8.23
N ASP A 69 5.61 -15.28 -7.28
CA ASP A 69 5.72 -15.83 -5.91
C ASP A 69 6.99 -15.35 -5.18
N ARG A 70 7.23 -14.04 -5.22
CA ARG A 70 8.45 -13.42 -4.69
C ARG A 70 8.17 -12.57 -3.45
N PRO A 71 8.06 -13.18 -2.26
CA PRO A 71 7.85 -12.44 -1.02
C PRO A 71 9.02 -11.50 -0.67
N GLY A 72 10.20 -11.73 -1.26
CA GLY A 72 11.37 -10.84 -1.17
C GLY A 72 11.14 -9.42 -1.69
N VAL A 73 10.02 -9.16 -2.39
CA VAL A 73 9.62 -7.83 -2.86
C VAL A 73 9.45 -6.81 -1.73
N TYR A 74 9.27 -7.25 -0.48
CA TYR A 74 9.13 -6.34 0.66
C TYR A 74 10.27 -5.32 0.76
N ARG A 75 11.49 -5.66 0.32
CA ARG A 75 12.64 -4.74 0.38
C ARG A 75 12.45 -3.50 -0.49
N THR A 76 11.71 -3.62 -1.59
CA THR A 76 11.39 -2.50 -2.48
C THR A 76 10.03 -1.89 -2.12
N ALA A 77 9.03 -2.70 -1.78
CA ALA A 77 7.68 -2.21 -1.49
C ALA A 77 7.57 -1.47 -0.15
N LEU A 78 8.33 -1.90 0.87
CA LEU A 78 8.29 -1.34 2.22
C LEU A 78 8.73 0.14 2.28
N PRO A 79 9.89 0.56 1.72
CA PRO A 79 10.28 1.98 1.77
C PRO A 79 9.29 2.88 1.04
N LEU A 80 8.71 2.42 -0.08
CA LEU A 80 7.67 3.16 -0.81
C LEU A 80 6.41 3.31 0.05
N ALA A 81 5.92 2.21 0.64
CA ALA A 81 4.71 2.24 1.45
C ALA A 81 4.88 3.03 2.76
N LEU A 82 6.04 2.94 3.41
CA LEU A 82 6.36 3.73 4.61
C LEU A 82 6.48 5.22 4.30
N GLY A 83 7.20 5.58 3.22
CA GLY A 83 7.28 6.97 2.76
C GLY A 83 5.90 7.54 2.42
N GLY A 84 5.09 6.74 1.72
CA GLY A 84 3.71 7.10 1.37
C GLY A 84 2.86 7.33 2.61
N THR A 85 2.93 6.43 3.59
CA THR A 85 2.24 6.54 4.89
C THR A 85 2.64 7.82 5.63
N ALA A 86 3.93 8.13 5.71
CA ALA A 86 4.42 9.33 6.39
C ALA A 86 3.90 10.61 5.73
N ILE A 87 3.97 10.71 4.41
CA ILE A 87 3.47 11.87 3.66
C ILE A 87 1.95 11.99 3.78
N ALA A 88 1.21 10.88 3.70
CA ALA A 88 -0.24 10.90 3.85
C ALA A 88 -0.66 11.29 5.26
N ALA A 89 0.00 10.78 6.30
CA ALA A 89 -0.25 11.16 7.69
C ALA A 89 0.01 12.66 7.92
N TYR A 90 1.13 13.18 7.41
CA TYR A 90 1.43 14.61 7.46
C TYR A 90 0.34 15.44 6.77
N HIS A 91 -0.08 15.03 5.57
CA HIS A 91 -1.13 15.72 4.83
C HIS A 91 -2.47 15.70 5.58
N SER A 92 -2.84 14.57 6.19
CA SER A 92 -4.03 14.46 7.03
C SER A 92 -4.00 15.39 8.24
N VAL A 93 -2.83 15.56 8.87
CA VAL A 93 -2.66 16.52 9.98
C VAL A 93 -2.80 17.95 9.45
N LEU A 94 -2.16 18.28 8.33
CA LEU A 94 -2.20 19.60 7.72
C LEU A 94 -3.63 20.06 7.39
N GLN A 95 -4.47 19.15 6.89
CA GLN A 95 -5.88 19.45 6.62
C GLN A 95 -6.70 19.69 7.89
N ARG A 96 -6.32 19.06 9.02
CA ARG A 96 -7.01 19.28 10.30
C ARG A 96 -6.59 20.57 10.98
N THR A 97 -5.30 20.93 10.89
CA THR A 97 -4.76 22.12 11.57
C THR A 97 -4.95 23.40 10.75
N GLY A 98 -5.23 23.30 9.44
CA GLY A 98 -5.35 24.46 8.55
C GLY A 98 -4.03 25.25 8.40
N SER A 99 -2.91 24.71 8.88
CA SER A 99 -1.65 25.43 9.08
C SER A 99 -0.80 25.60 7.80
N GLY A 100 -1.40 25.46 6.62
CA GLY A 100 -0.69 25.49 5.32
C GLY A 100 -0.38 26.89 4.77
N VAL A 101 -0.77 27.96 5.47
CA VAL A 101 -0.72 29.35 4.97
C VAL A 101 0.69 29.95 4.89
N CYS A 102 1.70 29.39 5.55
CA CYS A 102 3.08 29.90 5.56
C CYS A 102 4.17 28.86 5.20
N GLY A 103 3.85 27.82 4.43
CA GLY A 103 4.81 26.77 4.05
C GLY A 103 4.51 26.05 2.73
N PHE A 104 5.38 25.11 2.34
CA PHE A 104 5.21 24.25 1.15
C PHE A 104 3.81 23.60 1.18
N GLY A 105 2.93 23.98 0.25
CA GLY A 105 1.55 23.46 0.20
C GLY A 105 0.43 24.41 0.62
N GLY A 106 0.51 25.70 0.28
CA GLY A 106 -0.61 26.64 0.43
C GLY A 106 -1.95 26.14 -0.14
N GLY A 107 -1.93 25.23 -1.12
CA GLY A 107 -3.13 24.53 -1.64
C GLY A 107 -3.43 23.16 -1.02
N CYS A 108 -2.53 22.58 -0.21
CA CYS A 108 -2.69 21.23 0.37
C CYS A 108 -3.54 21.20 1.64
N ALA A 109 -3.64 22.31 2.39
CA ALA A 109 -4.53 22.37 3.55
C ALA A 109 -6.03 22.37 3.17
N ALA A 110 -6.35 22.73 1.91
CA ALA A 110 -7.72 22.79 1.43
C ALA A 110 -8.32 21.39 1.22
N ILE A 111 -9.50 21.14 1.78
CA ILE A 111 -10.25 19.91 1.57
C ILE A 111 -11.03 20.03 0.25
N GLN A 112 -10.49 19.44 -0.81
CA GLN A 112 -11.12 19.44 -2.14
C GLN A 112 -12.34 18.51 -2.21
N TRP A 113 -12.25 17.36 -1.53
CA TRP A 113 -13.29 16.34 -1.53
C TRP A 113 -13.20 15.46 -0.28
N GLN A 114 -14.35 14.97 0.16
CA GLN A 114 -14.51 14.05 1.28
C GLN A 114 -15.64 13.05 0.97
N VAL A 115 -15.48 11.81 1.45
CA VAL A 115 -16.53 10.79 1.34
C VAL A 115 -17.74 11.25 2.17
N PRO A 116 -18.93 11.42 1.57
CA PRO A 116 -20.09 11.97 2.28
C PRO A 116 -20.53 11.17 3.52
N VAL A 117 -20.29 9.86 3.50
CA VAL A 117 -20.78 8.92 4.52
C VAL A 117 -19.83 8.80 5.72
N VAL A 118 -18.52 8.94 5.51
CA VAL A 118 -17.47 8.72 6.53
C VAL A 118 -16.60 9.94 6.80
N GLY A 119 -16.77 11.03 6.05
CA GLY A 119 -15.98 12.27 6.22
C GLY A 119 -14.49 12.11 5.93
N LEU A 120 -14.06 11.03 5.27
CA LEU A 120 -12.66 10.81 4.93
C LEU A 120 -12.29 11.65 3.71
N SER A 121 -11.31 12.54 3.88
CA SER A 121 -10.71 13.28 2.77
C SER A 121 -9.83 12.39 1.89
N ILE A 122 -9.51 12.88 0.70
CA ILE A 122 -8.60 12.21 -0.26
C ILE A 122 -7.30 11.72 0.40
N PRO A 123 -6.53 12.52 1.18
CA PRO A 123 -5.31 12.02 1.81
C PRO A 123 -5.56 10.98 2.90
N ASN A 124 -6.71 11.00 3.59
CA ASN A 124 -7.05 9.94 4.55
C ASN A 124 -7.30 8.60 3.85
N LEU A 125 -7.89 8.61 2.66
CA LEU A 125 -8.06 7.39 1.85
C LEU A 125 -6.72 6.84 1.37
N SER A 126 -5.80 7.73 0.96
CA SER A 126 -4.42 7.38 0.60
C SER A 126 -3.67 6.77 1.80
N LEU A 127 -3.82 7.37 2.99
CA LEU A 127 -3.25 6.84 4.23
C LEU A 127 -3.74 5.43 4.53
N LEU A 128 -5.06 5.21 4.45
CA LEU A 128 -5.66 3.89 4.64
C LEU A 128 -5.10 2.88 3.64
N ALA A 129 -4.99 3.25 2.36
CA ALA A 129 -4.44 2.37 1.34
C ALA A 129 -2.98 1.97 1.63
N PHE A 130 -2.11 2.91 2.00
CA PHE A 130 -0.73 2.58 2.36
C PHE A 130 -0.64 1.68 3.60
N VAL A 131 -1.46 1.93 4.63
CA VAL A 131 -1.52 1.08 5.83
C VAL A 131 -2.00 -0.34 5.48
N LEU A 132 -3.00 -0.48 4.63
CA LEU A 132 -3.46 -1.79 4.14
C LEU A 132 -2.35 -2.50 3.36
N ILE A 133 -1.64 -1.79 2.48
CA ILE A 133 -0.50 -2.36 1.75
C ILE A 133 0.59 -2.86 2.71
N LEU A 134 0.96 -2.07 3.73
CA LEU A 134 1.90 -2.51 4.77
C LEU A 134 1.41 -3.77 5.49
N GLY A 135 0.12 -3.82 5.85
CA GLY A 135 -0.49 -5.01 6.47
C GLY A 135 -0.38 -6.25 5.58
N THR A 136 -0.68 -6.12 4.29
CA THR A 136 -0.57 -7.23 3.32
C THR A 136 0.86 -7.71 3.13
N LEU A 137 1.84 -6.79 3.11
CA LEU A 137 3.27 -7.10 3.05
C LEU A 137 3.72 -7.89 4.28
N VAL A 138 3.36 -7.41 5.48
CA VAL A 138 3.67 -8.10 6.73
C VAL A 138 3.04 -9.49 6.76
N ALA A 139 1.78 -9.62 6.35
CA ALA A 139 1.11 -10.92 6.27
C ALA A 139 1.87 -11.86 5.32
N ALA A 140 2.16 -11.42 4.08
CA ALA A 140 2.88 -12.22 3.09
C ALA A 140 4.25 -12.71 3.61
N LEU A 141 4.99 -11.85 4.32
CA LEU A 141 6.26 -12.21 4.94
C LEU A 141 6.13 -13.27 6.02
N ARG A 142 5.12 -13.15 6.89
CA ARG A 142 4.88 -14.12 7.97
C ARG A 142 4.57 -15.51 7.41
N GLN A 143 3.80 -15.60 6.33
CA GLN A 143 3.45 -16.86 5.68
C GLN A 143 4.65 -17.50 4.97
N SER A 144 5.51 -16.66 4.39
CA SER A 144 6.75 -17.09 3.76
C SER A 144 7.73 -17.66 4.79
N ALA A 145 7.85 -17.02 5.97
CA ALA A 145 8.68 -17.51 7.07
C ALA A 145 8.17 -18.85 7.63
N SER A 146 6.85 -19.01 7.79
CA SER A 146 6.27 -20.29 8.24
C SER A 146 6.42 -21.43 7.25
N ALA A 147 6.53 -21.14 5.94
CA ALA A 147 6.75 -22.16 4.93
C ALA A 147 8.20 -22.67 4.88
N GLY A 148 9.18 -21.83 5.26
CA GLY A 148 10.60 -22.20 5.29
C GLY A 148 11.03 -23.02 6.51
N SER A 149 10.32 -22.91 7.64
CA SER A 149 10.64 -23.65 8.86
C SER A 149 10.23 -25.13 8.80
N THR A 150 9.34 -25.52 7.89
CA THR A 150 8.86 -26.91 7.75
C THR A 150 9.79 -27.79 6.91
N THR A 151 10.81 -27.21 6.26
CA THR A 151 11.68 -27.88 5.27
C THR A 151 13.08 -28.24 5.77
N SER A 152 13.43 -28.08 7.05
CA SER A 152 14.69 -28.66 7.54
C SER A 152 14.51 -30.15 7.84
N PRO A 153 15.04 -31.09 7.02
CA PRO A 153 15.31 -32.41 7.55
C PRO A 153 16.40 -32.23 8.61
N VAL A 154 16.12 -32.68 9.82
CA VAL A 154 17.16 -32.93 10.82
C VAL A 154 18.09 -34.00 10.22
N SER A 155 19.22 -33.56 9.66
CA SER A 155 20.37 -34.42 9.41
C SER A 155 21.06 -34.62 10.75
N GLY A 156 21.02 -35.86 11.25
CA GLY A 156 21.69 -36.31 12.47
C GLY A 156 23.19 -36.45 12.34
#